data_AF-A0AAV8PLG5-F1
#
_entry.id   AF-A0AAV8PLG5-F1
#
_cell.length_a   1.000
_cell.length_b   1.000
_cell.length_c   1.000
_cell.angle_alpha   90.00
_cell.angle_beta   90.00
_cell.angle_gamma   90.00
#
_symmetry.space_group_name_H-M   'P 1'
#
loop_
_entity.id
_entity.type
_entity.pdbx_description
1 polymer ?
#
loop_
_entity_poly.entity_id
_entity_poly.type
_entity_poly.pdbx_seq_one_letter_code
_entity_poly.pdbx_strand_id
1 'polypeptide(L)'
;MASEEESAVKEPLDLIRLSLDERIYVKLRSDRDLRGKLHAYDQHLNMILGDVEEIITTVEIDDETYEEIVRTTRRTVPFLFVRGDGVILLALCDLDLGLVGPAVKPNIVTHSTCVDRFPVLRLPPQNLGVRLSYWSRNMSEENEAALADNRPAPQLNERILSSLSRRSVAAHPWHDLEIGPGAPAVFNVVVEITKGSKVKYELDKKTGLIKVDRVLYSSVVYPHNYGFIPRTLCEDNDPIDVLVLMQEPVLPGCFLRARAIGLMPMIDQGEKDDKIIAVCADDPEYRHFNDLNELSPHRLAEIRRFFEDYKKNENKEVAVNEFLPASTAREAIQHSMDLYAQYILQSLRR
;
A
#
# COMPACT_ATOMS: atom_id res chain seq x y z
N MET A 1 -35.46 20.61 2.17
CA MET A 1 -34.68 21.24 1.10
C MET A 1 -33.36 20.51 1.05
N ALA A 2 -33.21 19.59 0.08
CA ALA A 2 -31.98 18.84 -0.13
C ALA A 2 -30.98 19.77 -0.84
N SER A 3 -29.79 19.92 -0.27
CA SER A 3 -28.74 20.78 -0.81
C SER A 3 -27.91 20.01 -1.85
N GLU A 4 -27.86 20.60 -3.04
CA GLU A 4 -27.04 20.23 -4.18
C GLU A 4 -25.54 20.43 -3.87
N GLU A 5 -24.83 19.42 -3.40
CA GLU A 5 -23.35 19.45 -3.32
C GLU A 5 -22.74 18.06 -3.59
N GLU A 6 -22.91 17.52 -4.79
CA GLU A 6 -22.30 16.22 -5.17
C GLU A 6 -21.52 16.22 -6.51
N SER A 7 -21.22 17.38 -7.11
CA SER A 7 -20.61 17.44 -8.47
C SER A 7 -19.24 18.13 -8.57
N ALA A 8 -18.50 18.29 -7.48
CA ALA A 8 -17.17 18.89 -7.56
C ALA A 8 -16.11 17.82 -7.86
N VAL A 9 -15.49 17.88 -9.05
CA VAL A 9 -14.32 17.07 -9.43
C VAL A 9 -13.16 17.47 -8.51
N LYS A 10 -12.77 16.60 -7.58
CA LYS A 10 -11.67 16.85 -6.62
C LYS A 10 -10.38 16.20 -7.08
N GLU A 11 -10.48 15.08 -7.81
CA GLU A 11 -9.36 14.36 -8.38
C GLU A 11 -9.51 14.18 -9.91
N PRO A 12 -8.40 14.12 -10.66
CA PRO A 12 -8.41 13.88 -12.11
C PRO A 12 -9.21 12.63 -12.55
N LEU A 13 -9.30 11.61 -11.70
CA LEU A 13 -10.04 10.37 -11.95
C LEU A 13 -11.56 10.50 -11.69
N ASP A 14 -12.00 11.53 -10.95
CA ASP A 14 -13.43 11.81 -10.74
C ASP A 14 -14.11 12.19 -12.06
N LEU A 15 -13.36 12.80 -12.99
CA LEU A 15 -13.82 13.16 -14.33
C LEU A 15 -14.25 11.92 -15.12
N ILE A 16 -13.50 10.82 -15.02
CA ILE A 16 -13.81 9.55 -15.71
C ILE A 16 -14.96 8.83 -15.00
N ARG A 17 -15.04 8.93 -13.67
CA ARG A 17 -16.13 8.37 -12.88
C ARG A 17 -17.48 8.97 -13.22
N LEU A 18 -17.50 10.27 -13.51
CA LEU A 18 -18.69 11.00 -13.98
C LEU A 18 -19.01 10.75 -15.47
N SER A 19 -18.11 10.08 -16.21
CA SER A 19 -18.21 9.84 -17.66
C SER A 19 -18.54 8.39 -18.02
N LEU A 20 -18.89 7.54 -17.05
CA LEU A 20 -19.40 6.20 -17.33
C LEU A 20 -20.69 6.31 -18.17
N ASP A 21 -20.77 5.52 -19.24
CA ASP A 21 -21.81 5.57 -20.27
C ASP A 21 -21.83 6.82 -21.18
N GLU A 22 -20.86 7.73 -21.05
CA GLU A 22 -20.70 8.89 -21.92
C GLU A 22 -19.69 8.66 -23.05
N ARG A 23 -19.77 9.47 -24.10
CA ARG A 23 -18.77 9.47 -25.18
C ARG A 23 -17.52 10.26 -24.76
N ILE A 24 -16.38 9.60 -24.83
CA ILE A 24 -15.09 10.17 -24.46
C ILE A 24 -14.13 10.17 -25.65
N TYR A 25 -13.20 11.13 -25.62
CA TYR A 25 -12.04 11.21 -26.48
C TYR A 25 -10.79 10.72 -25.75
N VAL A 26 -10.03 9.82 -26.38
CA VAL A 26 -8.80 9.25 -25.84
C VAL A 26 -7.66 9.45 -26.84
N LYS A 27 -6.61 10.17 -26.45
CA LYS A 27 -5.35 10.25 -27.20
C LYS A 27 -4.41 9.15 -26.70
N LEU A 28 -3.97 8.28 -27.59
CA LEU A 28 -2.98 7.25 -27.30
C LEU A 28 -1.60 7.64 -27.84
N ARG A 29 -0.57 6.96 -27.34
CA ARG A 29 0.77 6.96 -27.93
C ARG A 29 0.72 6.46 -29.38
N SER A 30 1.68 6.90 -30.19
CA SER A 30 1.79 6.59 -31.63
C SER A 30 0.71 7.24 -32.51
N ASP A 31 0.29 8.47 -32.18
CA ASP A 31 -0.64 9.28 -32.97
C ASP A 31 -1.97 8.60 -33.31
N ARG A 32 -2.49 7.86 -32.33
CA ARG A 32 -3.79 7.18 -32.38
C ARG A 32 -4.80 7.91 -31.52
N ASP A 33 -5.96 8.22 -32.08
CA ASP A 33 -7.06 8.91 -31.41
C ASP A 33 -8.28 8.03 -31.42
N LEU A 34 -8.96 7.92 -30.28
CA LEU A 34 -10.18 7.15 -30.13
C LEU A 34 -11.31 8.05 -29.67
N ARG A 35 -12.50 7.84 -30.23
CA ARG A 35 -13.76 8.43 -29.76
C ARG A 35 -14.76 7.31 -29.58
N GLY A 36 -15.28 7.12 -28.38
CA GLY A 36 -16.20 6.01 -28.12
C GLY A 36 -16.92 6.16 -26.80
N LYS A 37 -17.96 5.36 -26.61
CA LYS A 37 -18.72 5.31 -25.36
C LYS A 37 -17.94 4.53 -24.31
N LEU A 38 -17.69 5.13 -23.14
CA LEU A 38 -16.98 4.47 -22.05
C LEU A 38 -17.91 3.52 -21.29
N HIS A 39 -17.65 2.21 -21.40
CA HIS A 39 -18.44 1.21 -20.68
C HIS A 39 -17.80 0.76 -19.36
N ALA A 40 -16.47 0.71 -19.31
CA ALA A 40 -15.75 0.38 -18.09
C ALA A 40 -14.35 0.99 -18.12
N TYR A 41 -13.81 1.29 -16.95
CA TYR A 41 -12.42 1.67 -16.77
C TYR A 41 -11.89 1.16 -15.43
N ASP A 42 -10.56 1.10 -15.28
CA ASP A 42 -9.89 0.85 -14.00
C ASP A 42 -8.98 2.02 -13.58
N GLN A 43 -8.37 1.91 -12.40
CA GLN A 43 -7.45 2.94 -11.87
C GLN A 43 -6.16 3.10 -12.69
N HIS A 44 -5.82 2.17 -13.58
CA HIS A 44 -4.68 2.26 -14.47
C HIS A 44 -5.03 2.87 -15.83
N LEU A 45 -6.28 3.33 -16.02
CA LEU A 45 -6.83 3.82 -17.28
C LEU A 45 -6.93 2.73 -18.36
N ASN A 46 -7.01 1.46 -17.99
CA ASN A 46 -7.49 0.44 -18.93
C ASN A 46 -8.99 0.68 -19.14
N MET A 47 -9.45 0.67 -20.39
CA MET A 47 -10.82 1.02 -20.73
C MET A 47 -11.45 0.02 -21.68
N ILE A 48 -12.77 -0.13 -21.55
CA ILE A 48 -13.62 -0.78 -22.54
C ILE A 48 -14.45 0.32 -23.19
N LEU A 49 -14.19 0.57 -24.47
CA LEU A 49 -14.93 1.53 -25.27
C LEU A 49 -15.87 0.79 -26.24
N GLY A 50 -17.11 1.27 -26.35
CA GLY A 50 -18.09 0.83 -27.34
C GLY A 50 -18.28 1.88 -28.44
N ASP A 51 -18.75 1.44 -29.61
CA ASP A 51 -19.01 2.30 -30.79
C ASP A 51 -17.84 3.25 -31.11
N VAL A 52 -16.64 2.67 -31.22
CA VAL A 52 -15.38 3.41 -31.24
C VAL A 52 -15.03 3.85 -32.66
N GLU A 53 -14.81 5.14 -32.85
CA GLU A 53 -14.10 5.68 -34.01
C GLU A 53 -12.62 5.82 -33.68
N GLU A 54 -11.78 5.07 -34.38
CA GLU A 54 -10.33 5.14 -34.27
C GLU A 54 -9.73 5.87 -35.47
N ILE A 55 -8.87 6.83 -35.17
CA ILE A 55 -8.13 7.64 -36.14
C ILE A 55 -6.64 7.37 -35.92
N ILE A 56 -5.95 6.92 -36.96
CA ILE A 56 -4.51 6.64 -36.92
C ILE A 56 -3.83 7.58 -37.91
N THR A 57 -2.90 8.40 -37.41
CA THR A 57 -2.08 9.27 -38.24
C THR A 57 -0.72 8.61 -38.47
N THR A 58 -0.34 8.41 -39.72
CA THR A 58 0.94 7.82 -40.12
C THR A 58 1.70 8.84 -40.95
N VAL A 59 2.95 9.10 -40.58
CA VAL A 59 3.86 9.94 -41.36
C VAL A 59 4.71 9.01 -42.21
N GLU A 60 4.52 9.07 -43.53
CA GLU A 60 5.36 8.39 -44.52
C GLU A 60 6.31 9.42 -45.12
N ILE A 61 7.58 9.07 -45.28
CA ILE A 61 8.56 9.93 -45.98
C ILE A 61 8.58 9.45 -47.43
N ASP A 62 8.37 10.38 -48.36
CA ASP A 62 8.50 10.10 -49.78
C ASP A 62 9.99 9.87 -50.12
N ASP A 63 10.32 8.66 -50.60
CA ASP A 63 11.70 8.26 -50.89
C ASP A 63 12.35 9.07 -52.04
N GLU A 64 11.55 9.78 -52.86
CA GLU A 64 12.05 10.60 -53.97
C GLU A 64 12.16 12.10 -53.61
N THR A 65 11.22 12.64 -52.83
CA THR A 65 11.18 14.08 -52.50
C THR A 65 11.69 14.41 -51.09
N TYR A 66 11.88 13.40 -50.23
CA TYR A 66 12.19 13.55 -48.80
C TYR A 66 11.18 14.40 -48.02
N GLU A 67 9.98 14.62 -48.56
CA GLU A 67 8.91 15.33 -47.90
C GLU A 67 8.09 14.39 -47.01
N GLU A 68 7.65 14.90 -45.85
CA GLU A 68 6.80 14.17 -44.90
C GLU A 68 5.33 14.21 -45.37
N ILE A 69 4.78 13.06 -45.75
CA ILE A 69 3.38 12.88 -46.13
C ILE A 69 2.61 12.33 -44.93
N VAL A 70 1.70 13.14 -44.38
CA VAL A 70 0.83 12.75 -43.25
C VAL A 70 -0.45 12.10 -43.79
N ARG A 71 -0.63 10.80 -43.56
CA ARG A 71 -1.84 10.05 -43.90
C ARG A 71 -2.68 9.78 -42.66
N THR A 72 -3.99 10.03 -42.75
CA THR A 72 -4.94 9.77 -41.66
C THR A 72 -5.91 8.66 -42.07
N THR A 73 -5.90 7.55 -41.35
CA THR A 73 -6.84 6.42 -41.56
C THR A 73 -7.90 6.43 -40.47
N ARG A 74 -9.18 6.28 -40.83
CA ARG A 74 -10.30 6.17 -39.88
C ARG A 74 -10.97 4.82 -39.97
N ARG A 75 -11.28 4.20 -38.83
CA ARG A 75 -12.05 2.95 -38.75
C ARG A 75 -13.02 2.98 -37.59
N THR A 76 -14.14 2.28 -37.74
CA THR A 76 -15.14 2.12 -36.69
C THR A 76 -15.07 0.69 -36.13
N VAL A 77 -14.99 0.57 -34.81
CA VAL A 77 -14.85 -0.70 -34.10
C VAL A 77 -15.98 -0.80 -33.07
N PRO A 78 -16.77 -1.90 -33.06
CA PRO A 78 -17.90 -2.02 -32.14
C PRO A 78 -17.49 -1.99 -30.67
N PHE A 79 -16.40 -2.69 -30.32
CA PHE A 79 -15.81 -2.68 -28.98
C PHE A 79 -14.28 -2.71 -29.07
N LEU A 80 -13.63 -1.90 -28.25
CA LEU A 80 -12.19 -1.82 -28.19
C LEU A 80 -11.72 -1.80 -26.73
N PHE A 81 -10.85 -2.75 -26.39
CA PHE A 81 -10.11 -2.70 -25.14
C PHE A 81 -8.88 -1.81 -25.32
N VAL A 82 -8.75 -0.81 -24.46
CA VAL A 82 -7.65 0.15 -24.45
C VAL A 82 -6.81 -0.11 -23.21
N ARG A 83 -5.49 -0.24 -23.40
CA ARG A 83 -4.53 -0.42 -22.31
C ARG A 83 -4.04 0.95 -21.82
N GLY A 84 -4.10 1.16 -20.51
CA GLY A 84 -3.90 2.48 -19.91
C GLY A 84 -2.49 3.03 -19.96
N ASP A 85 -1.46 2.18 -20.09
CA ASP A 85 -0.07 2.60 -20.28
C ASP A 85 0.18 3.31 -21.62
N GLY A 86 -0.74 3.15 -22.58
CA GLY A 86 -0.75 3.84 -23.86
C GLY A 86 -1.49 5.17 -23.86
N VAL A 87 -2.20 5.54 -22.79
CA VAL A 87 -3.05 6.75 -22.75
C VAL A 87 -2.23 8.00 -22.44
N ILE A 88 -2.41 9.04 -23.25
CA ILE A 88 -1.77 10.36 -23.09
C ILE A 88 -2.77 11.39 -22.60
N LEU A 89 -3.98 11.40 -23.16
CA LEU A 89 -5.04 12.37 -22.85
C LEU A 89 -6.39 11.70 -22.83
N LEU A 90 -7.25 12.16 -21.92
CA LEU A 90 -8.66 11.80 -21.84
C LEU A 90 -9.49 13.09 -21.73
N ALA A 91 -10.57 13.18 -22.51
CA ALA A 91 -11.49 14.32 -22.49
C ALA A 91 -12.92 13.85 -22.79
N LEU A 92 -13.91 14.63 -22.36
CA LEU A 92 -15.31 14.46 -22.79
C LEU A 92 -15.46 14.92 -24.25
N CYS A 93 -16.25 14.21 -25.06
CA CYS A 93 -16.42 14.55 -26.48
C CYS A 93 -17.11 15.90 -26.73
N ASP A 94 -17.78 16.49 -25.74
CA ASP A 94 -18.52 17.76 -25.88
C ASP A 94 -17.64 19.03 -25.75
N LEU A 95 -16.33 18.90 -25.54
CA LEU A 95 -15.42 20.03 -25.76
C LEU A 95 -15.10 20.10 -27.26
N ASP A 96 -15.78 21.01 -27.97
CA ASP A 96 -15.32 21.51 -29.26
C ASP A 96 -13.89 22.06 -29.08
N LEU A 97 -12.88 21.25 -29.42
CA LEU A 97 -11.47 21.63 -29.46
C LEU A 97 -11.16 22.51 -30.70
N GLY A 98 -12.09 23.40 -31.05
CA GLY A 98 -11.94 24.41 -32.08
C GLY A 98 -11.69 25.78 -31.45
N LEU A 99 -10.51 26.35 -31.72
CA LEU A 99 -10.17 27.78 -31.57
C LEU A 99 -10.21 28.39 -30.15
N VAL A 100 -9.14 28.26 -29.35
CA VAL A 100 -8.80 29.34 -28.39
C VAL A 100 -7.27 29.46 -28.22
N GLY A 101 -6.75 30.67 -28.40
CA GLY A 101 -5.38 31.08 -28.08
C GLY A 101 -5.04 31.03 -26.58
N PRO A 102 -3.92 31.63 -26.16
CA PRO A 102 -3.22 31.26 -24.92
C PRO A 102 -3.89 31.88 -23.68
N ALA A 103 -5.06 31.38 -23.25
CA ALA A 103 -5.68 31.83 -22.01
C ALA A 103 -6.83 30.95 -21.47
N VAL A 104 -6.78 29.61 -21.56
CA VAL A 104 -7.63 28.74 -20.70
C VAL A 104 -6.85 27.45 -20.45
N LYS A 105 -6.55 27.13 -19.18
CA LYS A 105 -5.92 25.85 -18.81
C LYS A 105 -6.98 24.75 -18.82
N PRO A 106 -6.90 23.73 -19.69
CA PRO A 106 -7.71 22.53 -19.54
C PRO A 106 -7.18 21.72 -18.34
N ASN A 107 -8.06 21.04 -17.61
CA ASN A 107 -7.68 20.06 -16.59
C ASN A 107 -7.03 18.86 -17.29
N ILE A 108 -5.70 18.89 -17.36
CA ILE A 108 -4.85 17.89 -18.02
C ILE A 108 -4.40 16.86 -16.99
N VAL A 109 -4.60 15.57 -17.30
CA VAL A 109 -4.03 14.46 -16.53
C VAL A 109 -2.78 13.98 -17.27
N THR A 110 -1.59 14.42 -16.86
CA THR A 110 -0.31 13.91 -17.38
C THR A 110 0.38 13.05 -16.33
N HIS A 111 0.70 11.80 -16.69
CA HIS A 111 1.62 10.96 -15.93
C HIS A 111 3.04 11.20 -16.45
N SER A 112 3.89 11.91 -15.70
CA SER A 112 5.33 11.99 -15.99
C SER A 112 6.15 11.82 -14.71
N THR A 113 6.85 10.69 -14.60
CA THR A 113 8.07 10.56 -13.80
C THR A 113 8.99 9.56 -14.49
N CYS A 114 10.32 9.82 -14.40
CA CYS A 114 11.49 9.01 -14.76
C CYS A 114 12.16 9.44 -16.09
N VAL A 115 13.48 9.72 -16.22
CA VAL A 115 14.72 9.41 -15.45
C VAL A 115 15.85 10.34 -15.91
N ASP A 116 16.85 10.65 -15.07
CA ASP A 116 18.22 10.97 -15.51
C ASP A 116 19.27 10.07 -14.81
N ARG A 117 20.02 9.29 -15.64
CA ARG A 117 21.44 8.78 -15.57
C ARG A 117 21.98 8.13 -14.26
N PHE A 118 22.72 7.01 -14.16
CA PHE A 118 23.60 6.07 -14.95
C PHE A 118 23.86 4.82 -14.03
N PRO A 119 24.64 3.75 -14.37
CA PRO A 119 25.01 3.11 -15.63
C PRO A 119 24.62 1.60 -15.70
N VAL A 120 24.70 1.05 -16.92
CA VAL A 120 24.29 -0.30 -17.32
C VAL A 120 25.40 -1.34 -17.07
N LEU A 121 25.07 -2.43 -16.38
CA LEU A 121 25.84 -3.68 -16.34
C LEU A 121 25.13 -4.73 -17.23
N ARG A 122 25.79 -5.13 -18.32
CA ARG A 122 25.31 -6.16 -19.26
C ARG A 122 25.49 -7.56 -18.68
N LEU A 123 24.47 -8.40 -18.79
CA LEU A 123 24.57 -9.86 -18.77
C LEU A 123 24.01 -10.43 -20.09
N PRO A 124 24.54 -11.57 -20.59
CA PRO A 124 24.29 -12.05 -21.96
C PRO A 124 22.92 -12.72 -22.12
N PRO A 125 22.39 -12.80 -23.35
CA PRO A 125 21.06 -13.34 -23.61
C PRO A 125 21.08 -14.87 -23.54
N GLN A 126 20.19 -15.44 -22.71
CA GLN A 126 19.78 -16.84 -22.85
C GLN A 126 18.52 -16.88 -23.72
N ASN A 127 18.62 -17.59 -24.83
CA ASN A 127 17.54 -17.85 -25.77
C ASN A 127 16.39 -18.61 -25.10
N LEU A 128 15.19 -18.01 -25.07
CA LEU A 128 13.94 -18.76 -25.15
C LEU A 128 13.13 -18.22 -26.33
N GLY A 129 13.26 -18.90 -27.48
CA GLY A 129 12.37 -18.69 -28.60
C GLY A 129 10.98 -19.21 -28.27
N VAL A 130 9.99 -18.32 -28.21
CA VAL A 130 8.58 -18.71 -28.26
C VAL A 130 8.09 -18.50 -29.69
N ARG A 131 7.87 -19.62 -30.37
CA ARG A 131 7.33 -19.71 -31.72
C ARG A 131 5.81 -19.48 -31.63
N LEU A 132 5.32 -18.38 -32.21
CA LEU A 132 3.90 -18.16 -32.45
C LEU A 132 3.41 -19.16 -33.51
N SER A 133 2.65 -20.18 -33.10
CA SER A 133 1.91 -21.04 -34.03
C SER A 133 0.50 -20.47 -34.23
N TYR A 134 0.25 -20.02 -35.46
CA TYR A 134 -1.11 -19.81 -35.97
C TYR A 134 -1.86 -21.13 -36.01
N TRP A 135 -3.06 -21.17 -35.42
CA TRP A 135 -4.05 -22.21 -35.69
C TRP A 135 -5.25 -21.56 -36.39
N SER A 136 -5.28 -21.72 -37.72
CA SER A 136 -6.52 -21.65 -38.49
C SER A 136 -7.25 -22.97 -38.28
N ARG A 137 -8.49 -22.92 -37.79
CA ARG A 137 -9.33 -24.12 -37.62
C ARG A 137 -10.53 -24.01 -38.55
N ASN A 138 -10.43 -24.71 -39.68
CA ASN A 138 -11.59 -25.09 -40.48
C ASN A 138 -12.50 -25.96 -39.62
N MET A 139 -13.78 -25.58 -39.52
CA MET A 139 -14.83 -26.44 -39.00
C MET A 139 -15.04 -27.58 -40.00
N SER A 140 -14.80 -28.80 -39.54
CA SER A 140 -15.43 -30.00 -40.07
C SER A 140 -16.14 -30.66 -38.88
N GLU A 141 -17.46 -30.77 -38.99
CA GLU A 141 -18.33 -31.51 -38.08
C GLU A 141 -17.88 -32.97 -38.07
N GLU A 142 -17.31 -33.44 -36.95
CA GLU A 142 -17.40 -34.83 -36.47
C GLU A 142 -16.53 -34.98 -35.20
N ASN A 143 -17.10 -35.63 -34.18
CA ASN A 143 -16.54 -35.99 -32.85
C ASN A 143 -16.62 -34.95 -31.72
N GLU A 144 -17.84 -34.68 -31.27
CA GLU A 144 -18.13 -33.92 -30.04
C GLU A 144 -18.22 -34.82 -28.78
N ALA A 145 -17.38 -35.85 -28.67
CA ALA A 145 -17.43 -36.76 -27.52
C ALA A 145 -16.05 -37.27 -27.12
N ALA A 146 -15.26 -36.47 -26.39
CA ALA A 146 -14.36 -36.92 -25.33
C ALA A 146 -13.60 -35.74 -24.70
N LEU A 147 -13.55 -35.76 -23.36
CA LEU A 147 -12.65 -35.00 -22.46
C LEU A 147 -13.15 -33.64 -21.95
N ALA A 148 -14.24 -33.67 -21.18
CA ALA A 148 -14.42 -32.69 -20.10
C ALA A 148 -13.42 -33.03 -18.98
N ASP A 149 -12.33 -32.28 -18.90
CA ASP A 149 -11.35 -32.35 -17.79
C ASP A 149 -12.01 -31.80 -16.52
N ASN A 150 -12.56 -32.70 -15.71
CA ASN A 150 -13.31 -32.40 -14.50
C ASN A 150 -12.36 -32.14 -13.30
N ARG A 151 -11.34 -31.30 -13.50
CA ARG A 151 -10.50 -30.82 -12.41
C ARG A 151 -11.18 -29.61 -11.75
N PRO A 152 -11.46 -29.64 -10.43
CA PRO A 152 -11.99 -28.46 -9.77
C PRO A 152 -10.98 -27.34 -9.93
N ALA A 153 -11.41 -26.22 -10.51
CA ALA A 153 -10.59 -25.02 -10.58
C ALA A 153 -10.08 -24.70 -9.16
N PRO A 154 -8.78 -24.40 -8.99
CA PRO A 154 -8.26 -24.04 -7.68
C PRO A 154 -9.07 -22.84 -7.17
N GLN A 155 -9.71 -23.01 -6.00
CA GLN A 155 -10.43 -21.90 -5.40
C GLN A 155 -9.45 -20.77 -5.13
N LEU A 156 -9.71 -19.60 -5.72
CA LEU A 156 -8.90 -18.41 -5.50
C LEU A 156 -8.92 -18.12 -4.00
N ASN A 157 -7.73 -18.05 -3.39
CA ASN A 157 -7.63 -17.70 -1.98
C ASN A 157 -8.26 -16.30 -1.75
N GLU A 158 -8.79 -16.05 -0.55
CA GLU A 158 -9.40 -14.77 -0.20
C GLU A 158 -8.47 -13.57 -0.46
N ARG A 159 -7.15 -13.82 -0.45
CA ARG A 159 -6.10 -12.85 -0.74
C ARG A 159 -6.07 -12.39 -2.21
N ILE A 160 -6.35 -13.29 -3.17
CA ILE A 160 -6.47 -12.93 -4.58
C ILE A 160 -7.78 -12.17 -4.80
N LEU A 161 -8.88 -12.59 -4.16
CA LEU A 161 -10.17 -11.89 -4.23
C LEU A 161 -10.10 -10.48 -3.60
N SER A 162 -9.39 -10.31 -2.48
CA SER A 162 -9.18 -9.01 -1.86
C SER A 162 -8.30 -8.08 -2.70
N SER A 163 -7.29 -8.64 -3.39
CA SER A 163 -6.39 -7.89 -4.26
C SER A 163 -7.07 -7.36 -5.53
N LEU A 164 -8.16 -8.00 -5.95
CA LEU A 164 -8.96 -7.61 -7.11
C LEU A 164 -10.10 -6.64 -6.77
N SER A 165 -10.50 -6.54 -5.49
CA SER A 165 -11.74 -5.86 -5.07
C SER A 165 -11.54 -4.54 -4.32
N ARG A 166 -10.34 -4.19 -3.85
CA ARG A 166 -10.13 -2.93 -3.12
C ARG A 166 -8.86 -2.23 -3.58
N ARG A 167 -9.02 -0.94 -3.91
CA ARG A 167 -7.99 0.10 -4.11
C ARG A 167 -6.62 -0.33 -3.59
N SER A 168 -5.62 -0.43 -4.46
CA SER A 168 -4.23 -0.62 -4.02
C SER A 168 -3.65 0.71 -3.52
N VAL A 169 -4.26 1.30 -2.50
CA VAL A 169 -3.51 2.19 -1.60
C VAL A 169 -2.69 1.25 -0.74
N ALA A 170 -1.38 1.47 -0.64
CA ALA A 170 -0.55 0.69 0.28
C ALA A 170 -1.21 0.72 1.66
N ALA A 171 -1.50 -0.46 2.22
CA ALA A 171 -2.23 -0.56 3.48
C ALA A 171 -1.46 0.20 4.56
N HIS A 172 -2.12 1.16 5.21
CA HIS A 172 -1.54 1.95 6.29
C HIS A 172 -1.32 1.04 7.51
N PRO A 173 -0.07 0.79 7.95
CA PRO A 173 0.22 -0.22 8.97
C PRO A 173 -0.48 0.01 10.31
N TRP A 174 -0.82 1.26 10.64
CA TRP A 174 -1.55 1.60 11.86
C TRP A 174 -3.07 1.46 11.75
N HIS A 175 -3.66 1.81 10.59
CA HIS A 175 -5.12 1.93 10.47
C HIS A 175 -5.75 0.71 9.79
N ASP A 176 -5.09 0.21 8.75
CA ASP A 176 -5.65 -0.84 7.90
C ASP A 176 -5.38 -2.24 8.45
N LEU A 177 -4.26 -2.44 9.15
CA LEU A 177 -3.96 -3.71 9.81
C LEU A 177 -4.93 -3.93 10.99
N GLU A 178 -5.54 -5.10 11.03
CA GLU A 178 -6.37 -5.51 12.16
C GLU A 178 -5.51 -5.80 13.39
N ILE A 179 -6.01 -5.46 14.58
CA ILE A 179 -5.34 -5.78 15.84
C ILE A 179 -5.26 -7.29 16.10
N GLY A 180 -6.17 -8.08 15.52
CA GLY A 180 -6.24 -9.53 15.66
C GLY A 180 -7.32 -9.99 16.67
N PRO A 181 -7.90 -11.18 16.48
CA PRO A 181 -9.08 -11.63 17.22
C PRO A 181 -8.82 -11.99 18.69
N GLY A 182 -7.55 -12.12 19.09
CA GLY A 182 -7.16 -12.43 20.47
C GLY A 182 -6.93 -11.20 21.35
N ALA A 183 -7.10 -9.98 20.82
CA ALA A 183 -6.84 -8.75 21.56
C ALA A 183 -7.81 -8.61 22.75
N PRO A 184 -7.36 -8.06 23.90
CA PRO A 184 -6.03 -7.46 24.15
C PRO A 184 -4.95 -8.46 24.57
N ALA A 185 -5.25 -9.75 24.72
CA ALA A 185 -4.29 -10.74 25.21
C ALA A 185 -3.26 -11.17 24.15
N VAL A 186 -3.70 -11.38 22.90
CA VAL A 186 -2.87 -11.74 21.75
C VAL A 186 -3.24 -10.85 20.57
N PHE A 187 -2.28 -10.10 20.04
CA PHE A 187 -2.50 -9.07 19.04
C PHE A 187 -1.41 -9.09 17.97
N ASN A 188 -1.68 -8.46 16.84
CA ASN A 188 -0.69 -8.18 15.81
C ASN A 188 0.18 -7.01 16.25
N VAL A 189 1.47 -7.06 15.91
CA VAL A 189 2.46 -6.01 16.17
C VAL A 189 3.15 -5.70 14.87
N VAL A 190 3.24 -4.41 14.51
CA VAL A 190 4.09 -3.95 13.41
C VAL A 190 5.46 -3.65 13.98
N VAL A 191 6.50 -4.30 13.47
CA VAL A 191 7.87 -4.11 13.92
C VAL A 191 8.45 -2.88 13.24
N GLU A 192 8.98 -1.95 14.02
CA GLU A 192 9.70 -0.78 13.54
C GLU A 192 11.21 -1.00 13.66
N ILE A 193 11.67 -1.49 14.81
CA ILE A 193 13.09 -1.61 15.10
C ILE A 193 13.45 -3.07 15.33
N THR A 194 14.34 -3.56 14.48
CA THR A 194 14.89 -4.90 14.59
C THR A 194 15.77 -5.06 15.83
N LYS A 195 15.63 -6.21 16.50
CA LYS A 195 16.55 -6.66 17.56
C LYS A 195 18.01 -6.50 17.13
N GLY A 196 18.82 -5.85 17.95
CA GLY A 196 20.24 -5.59 17.70
C GLY A 196 20.53 -4.35 16.85
N SER A 197 19.51 -3.63 16.38
CA SER A 197 19.70 -2.40 15.59
C SER A 197 19.96 -1.18 16.48
N LYS A 198 20.75 -0.24 15.93
CA LYS A 198 20.91 1.14 16.45
C LYS A 198 20.04 2.16 15.72
N VAL A 199 19.44 1.77 14.60
CA VAL A 199 18.62 2.67 13.79
C VAL A 199 17.23 2.69 14.39
N LYS A 200 16.83 3.87 14.90
CA LYS A 200 15.44 4.14 15.31
C LYS A 200 14.64 4.43 14.04
N TYR A 201 13.92 3.43 13.60
CA TYR A 201 12.85 3.60 12.63
C TYR A 201 11.57 4.04 13.34
N GLU A 202 10.69 4.68 12.59
CA GLU A 202 9.41 5.18 13.09
C GLU A 202 8.40 5.19 11.95
N LEU A 203 7.13 4.92 12.26
CA LEU A 203 6.04 5.11 11.33
C LEU A 203 5.83 6.60 11.02
N ASP A 204 5.91 6.96 9.74
CA ASP A 204 5.38 8.24 9.28
C ASP A 204 3.85 8.13 9.12
N LYS A 205 3.12 8.57 10.15
CA LYS A 205 1.64 8.52 10.23
C LYS A 205 0.91 9.14 9.03
N LYS A 206 1.56 10.05 8.29
CA LYS A 206 0.95 10.69 7.11
C LYS A 206 1.00 9.80 5.89
N THR A 207 2.12 9.09 5.69
CA THR A 207 2.36 8.29 4.49
C THR A 207 2.12 6.80 4.72
N GLY A 208 2.11 6.35 5.98
CA GLY A 208 2.08 4.94 6.35
C GLY A 208 3.39 4.21 6.10
N LEU A 209 4.48 4.93 5.78
CA LEU A 209 5.78 4.34 5.50
C LEU A 209 6.68 4.36 6.74
N ILE A 210 7.58 3.39 6.82
CA ILE A 210 8.63 3.37 7.84
C ILE A 210 9.75 4.32 7.42
N LYS A 211 10.00 5.36 8.21
CA LYS A 211 11.10 6.31 8.03
C LYS A 211 12.19 6.05 9.06
N VAL A 212 13.42 6.45 8.73
CA VAL A 212 14.49 6.53 9.73
C VAL A 212 14.29 7.84 10.50
N ASP A 213 14.06 7.76 11.81
CA ASP A 213 14.05 8.92 12.70
C ASP A 213 15.50 9.35 12.98
N ARG A 214 16.29 8.45 13.56
CA ARG A 214 17.71 8.70 13.88
C ARG A 214 18.50 7.42 14.13
N VAL A 215 19.82 7.55 14.24
CA VAL A 215 20.68 6.52 14.83
C VAL A 215 20.89 6.85 16.30
N LEU A 216 20.82 5.86 17.19
CA LEU A 216 21.05 6.07 18.63
C LEU A 216 22.46 6.65 18.87
N TYR A 217 22.54 7.66 19.74
CA TYR A 217 23.79 8.34 20.12
C TYR A 217 24.68 7.48 21.04
N SER A 218 24.06 6.58 21.79
CA SER A 218 24.73 5.63 22.67
C SER A 218 25.23 4.40 21.91
N SER A 219 26.19 3.69 22.51
CA SER A 219 26.65 2.41 21.95
C SER A 219 25.65 1.26 22.10
N VAL A 220 24.56 1.45 22.85
CA VAL A 220 23.53 0.42 23.05
C VAL A 220 22.73 0.13 21.78
N VAL A 221 22.12 -1.05 21.74
CA VAL A 221 21.26 -1.55 20.66
C VAL A 221 19.95 -2.04 21.27
N TYR A 222 18.86 -2.02 20.50
CA TYR A 222 17.59 -2.57 20.97
C TYR A 222 17.73 -4.06 21.31
N PRO A 223 17.48 -4.49 22.56
CA PRO A 223 17.71 -5.88 22.97
C PRO A 223 16.70 -6.88 22.37
N HIS A 224 15.55 -6.38 21.94
CA HIS A 224 14.43 -7.13 21.39
C HIS A 224 13.78 -6.37 20.24
N ASN A 225 12.90 -7.02 19.47
CA ASN A 225 12.16 -6.34 18.40
C ASN A 225 11.19 -5.34 19.02
N TYR A 226 11.10 -4.15 18.43
CA TYR A 226 10.29 -3.05 18.94
C TYR A 226 9.35 -2.57 17.85
N GLY A 227 8.17 -2.13 18.24
CA GLY A 227 7.24 -1.45 17.35
C GLY A 227 5.95 -1.13 18.10
N PHE A 228 4.82 -1.19 17.40
CA PHE A 228 3.55 -0.72 17.93
C PHE A 228 2.40 -1.69 17.62
N ILE A 229 1.30 -1.53 18.38
CA ILE A 229 0.06 -2.28 18.16
C ILE A 229 -0.86 -1.47 17.22
N PRO A 230 -1.30 -2.01 16.07
CA PRO A 230 -2.19 -1.30 15.15
C PRO A 230 -3.56 -1.06 15.80
N ARG A 231 -4.28 -0.01 15.36
CA ARG A 231 -5.59 0.41 15.88
C ARG A 231 -5.62 0.67 17.40
N THR A 232 -4.55 1.25 17.90
CA THR A 232 -4.42 1.75 19.28
C THR A 232 -3.99 3.22 19.26
N LEU A 233 -4.22 3.95 20.35
CA LEU A 233 -3.88 5.36 20.50
C LEU A 233 -3.56 5.68 21.97
N CYS A 234 -2.47 6.40 22.20
CA CYS A 234 -2.03 6.89 23.49
C CYS A 234 -2.22 8.42 23.59
N GLU A 235 -1.99 8.98 24.79
CA GLU A 235 -2.17 10.42 25.07
C GLU A 235 -1.22 11.32 24.27
N ASP A 236 -0.08 10.78 23.84
CA ASP A 236 0.92 11.40 22.96
C ASP A 236 0.50 11.41 21.47
N ASN A 237 -0.66 10.85 21.15
CA ASN A 237 -1.17 10.62 19.80
C ASN A 237 -0.38 9.58 18.98
N ASP A 238 0.41 8.74 19.62
CA ASP A 238 1.05 7.57 19.02
C ASP A 238 0.28 6.28 19.31
N PRO A 239 0.39 5.24 18.48
CA PRO A 239 -0.06 3.91 18.87
C PRO A 239 0.76 3.38 20.04
N ILE A 240 0.19 2.47 20.84
CA ILE A 240 0.88 1.94 22.01
C ILE A 240 2.11 1.13 21.61
N ASP A 241 3.22 1.45 22.27
CA ASP A 241 4.52 0.81 22.06
C ASP A 241 4.57 -0.61 22.63
N VAL A 242 5.29 -1.49 21.95
CA VAL A 242 5.50 -2.86 22.37
C VAL A 242 6.91 -3.36 22.07
N LEU A 243 7.50 -4.02 23.07
CA LEU A 243 8.75 -4.75 22.98
C LEU A 243 8.47 -6.25 22.92
N VAL A 244 8.84 -6.90 21.81
CA VAL A 244 8.56 -8.31 21.54
C VAL A 244 9.82 -9.17 21.73
N LEU A 245 9.77 -10.03 22.74
CA LEU A 245 10.78 -11.05 23.01
C LEU A 245 10.58 -12.25 22.06
N MET A 246 11.65 -12.60 21.35
CA MET A 246 11.75 -13.76 20.47
C MET A 246 13.21 -14.10 20.15
N GLN A 247 13.42 -15.26 19.54
CA GLN A 247 14.75 -15.74 19.13
C GLN A 247 15.36 -14.84 18.05
N GLU A 248 14.63 -14.65 16.95
CA GLU A 248 15.16 -14.03 15.72
C GLU A 248 14.83 -12.53 15.57
N PRO A 249 15.71 -11.75 14.92
CA PRO A 249 15.40 -10.38 14.51
C PRO A 249 14.33 -10.34 13.42
N VAL A 250 13.43 -9.35 13.48
CA VAL A 250 12.40 -9.11 12.47
C VAL A 250 12.64 -7.77 11.77
N LEU A 251 12.46 -7.75 10.45
CA LEU A 251 12.72 -6.56 9.63
C LEU A 251 11.65 -5.46 9.87
N PRO A 252 12.02 -4.17 9.74
CA PRO A 252 11.07 -3.08 9.86
C PRO A 252 9.93 -3.18 8.84
N GLY A 253 8.71 -2.85 9.25
CA GLY A 253 7.50 -2.92 8.43
C GLY A 253 6.88 -4.32 8.32
N CYS A 254 7.54 -5.37 8.82
CA CYS A 254 6.89 -6.67 9.00
C CYS A 254 5.98 -6.66 10.23
N PHE A 255 4.96 -7.51 10.24
CA PHE A 255 4.13 -7.72 11.42
C PHE A 255 4.16 -9.17 11.89
N LEU A 256 3.89 -9.39 13.17
CA LEU A 256 3.86 -10.70 13.82
C LEU A 256 2.75 -10.74 14.87
N ARG A 257 2.41 -11.94 15.36
CA ARG A 257 1.49 -12.10 16.49
C ARG A 257 2.26 -12.14 17.80
N ALA A 258 1.85 -11.33 18.76
CA ALA A 258 2.46 -11.24 20.08
C ALA A 258 1.43 -11.42 21.20
N ARG A 259 1.87 -11.95 22.34
CA ARG A 259 1.09 -12.08 23.57
C ARG A 259 1.64 -11.11 24.61
N ALA A 260 0.78 -10.28 25.19
CA ALA A 260 1.18 -9.42 26.30
C ALA A 260 1.46 -10.26 27.55
N ILE A 261 2.64 -10.05 28.13
CA ILE A 261 3.08 -10.70 29.37
C ILE A 261 3.34 -9.71 30.50
N GLY A 262 3.45 -8.41 30.19
CA GLY A 262 3.48 -7.35 31.19
C GLY A 262 3.61 -5.95 30.62
N LEU A 263 3.72 -4.98 31.51
CA LEU A 263 3.80 -3.56 31.20
C LEU A 263 5.03 -2.98 31.88
N MET A 264 5.77 -2.15 31.17
CA MET A 264 6.90 -1.39 31.68
C MET A 264 6.48 0.08 31.76
N PRO A 265 6.11 0.59 32.95
CA PRO A 265 5.80 1.99 33.10
C PRO A 265 7.08 2.81 33.00
N MET A 266 7.10 3.76 32.08
CA MET A 266 8.25 4.61 31.80
C MET A 266 7.82 6.07 31.85
N ILE A 267 8.68 6.90 32.42
CA ILE A 267 8.54 8.35 32.43
C ILE A 267 9.68 8.92 31.58
N ASP A 268 9.34 9.54 30.45
CA ASP A 268 10.27 10.23 29.56
C ASP A 268 10.07 11.74 29.73
N GLN A 269 11.05 12.44 30.30
CA GLN A 269 10.99 13.89 30.51
C GLN A 269 9.74 14.40 31.25
N GLY A 270 9.15 13.56 32.11
CA GLY A 270 7.93 13.89 32.89
C GLY A 270 6.63 13.47 32.22
N GLU A 271 6.67 12.99 30.97
CA GLU A 271 5.52 12.42 30.27
C GLU A 271 5.48 10.90 30.45
N LYS A 272 4.26 10.36 30.50
CA LYS A 272 4.01 8.93 30.70
C LYS A 272 4.11 8.21 29.35
N ASP A 273 5.05 7.27 29.24
CA ASP A 273 5.35 6.52 28.00
C ASP A 273 5.40 5.01 28.29
N ASP A 274 4.27 4.46 28.73
CA ASP A 274 4.16 3.05 29.10
C ASP A 274 4.43 2.14 27.89
N LYS A 275 5.24 1.09 28.09
CA LYS A 275 5.60 0.14 27.03
C LYS A 275 5.11 -1.26 27.34
N ILE A 276 4.46 -1.90 26.38
CA ILE A 276 4.00 -3.28 26.53
C ILE A 276 5.19 -4.23 26.37
N ILE A 277 5.32 -5.20 27.27
CA ILE A 277 6.26 -6.31 27.13
C ILE A 277 5.47 -7.52 26.65
N ALA A 278 5.89 -8.06 25.50
CA ALA A 278 5.21 -9.16 24.84
C ALA A 278 6.19 -10.25 24.38
N VAL A 279 5.66 -11.43 24.12
CA VAL A 279 6.40 -12.54 23.48
C VAL A 279 5.78 -12.87 22.14
N CYS A 280 6.59 -13.32 21.18
CA CYS A 280 6.06 -13.82 19.91
C CYS A 280 5.20 -15.07 20.16
N ALA A 281 3.92 -15.02 19.76
CA ALA A 281 2.96 -16.10 19.99
C ALA A 281 3.26 -17.35 19.15
N ASP A 282 4.01 -17.19 18.07
CA ASP A 282 4.37 -18.25 17.12
C ASP A 282 5.79 -18.79 17.32
N ASP A 283 6.60 -18.19 18.20
CA ASP A 283 7.96 -18.64 18.50
C ASP A 283 7.91 -19.84 19.47
N PRO A 284 8.39 -21.04 19.09
CA PRO A 284 8.37 -22.23 19.94
C PRO A 284 9.06 -22.03 21.31
N GLU A 285 10.10 -21.21 21.35
CA GLU A 285 10.88 -20.94 22.57
C GLU A 285 10.16 -19.97 23.51
N TYR A 286 9.31 -19.07 22.99
CA TYR A 286 8.72 -18.00 23.79
C TYR A 286 7.20 -18.10 23.98
N ARG A 287 6.50 -18.87 23.13
CA ARG A 287 5.03 -18.95 23.12
C ARG A 287 4.40 -19.45 24.43
N HIS A 288 5.18 -20.10 25.29
CA HIS A 288 4.71 -20.69 26.55
C HIS A 288 4.70 -19.69 27.71
N PHE A 289 5.36 -18.54 27.56
CA PHE A 289 5.38 -17.50 28.58
C PHE A 289 4.03 -16.74 28.64
N ASN A 290 3.48 -16.60 29.84
CA ASN A 290 2.19 -15.93 30.07
C ASN A 290 2.27 -14.69 30.95
N ASP A 291 3.35 -14.55 31.74
CA ASP A 291 3.56 -13.44 32.67
C ASP A 291 5.07 -13.13 32.80
N LEU A 292 5.42 -11.89 33.19
CA LEU A 292 6.81 -11.47 33.36
C LEU A 292 7.58 -12.29 34.38
N ASN A 293 6.91 -12.82 35.41
CA ASN A 293 7.54 -13.58 36.47
C ASN A 293 8.12 -14.92 35.99
N GLU A 294 7.72 -15.38 34.81
CA GLU A 294 8.24 -16.60 34.19
C GLU A 294 9.57 -16.33 33.44
N LEU A 295 9.91 -15.06 33.19
CA LEU A 295 11.18 -14.68 32.58
C LEU A 295 12.31 -14.63 33.62
N SER A 296 13.54 -14.88 33.16
CA SER A 296 14.73 -14.69 33.99
C SER A 296 14.80 -13.23 34.51
N PRO A 297 15.02 -13.00 35.82
CA PRO A 297 15.16 -11.65 36.37
C PRO A 297 16.26 -10.83 35.68
N HIS A 298 17.30 -11.48 35.19
CA HIS A 298 18.36 -10.81 34.43
C HIS A 298 17.82 -10.19 33.13
N ARG A 299 16.85 -10.85 32.47
CA ARG A 299 16.25 -10.32 31.23
C ARG A 299 15.53 -9.00 31.47
N LEU A 300 14.78 -8.92 32.58
CA LEU A 300 14.08 -7.69 32.97
C LEU A 300 15.07 -6.57 33.33
N ALA A 301 16.18 -6.92 34.00
CA ALA A 301 17.24 -5.98 34.31
C ALA A 301 17.94 -5.43 33.04
N GLU A 302 18.16 -6.26 32.02
CA GLU A 302 18.70 -5.81 30.72
C GLU A 302 17.76 -4.82 30.03
N ILE A 303 16.46 -5.14 29.99
CA ILE A 303 15.43 -4.27 29.38
C ILE A 303 15.38 -2.93 30.12
N ARG A 304 15.29 -2.96 31.46
CA ARG A 304 15.30 -1.76 32.31
C ARG A 304 16.51 -0.89 32.01
N ARG A 305 17.70 -1.52 32.02
CA ARG A 305 18.96 -0.80 31.82
C ARG A 305 19.06 -0.16 30.44
N PHE A 306 18.56 -0.82 29.41
CA PHE A 306 18.51 -0.27 28.06
C PHE A 306 17.70 1.03 28.00
N PHE A 307 16.47 1.05 28.53
CA PHE A 307 15.61 2.24 28.50
C PHE A 307 16.09 3.37 29.42
N GLU A 308 16.80 3.06 30.50
CA GLU A 308 17.46 4.08 31.33
C GLU A 308 18.67 4.72 30.61
N ASP A 309 19.40 3.96 29.78
CA ASP A 309 20.67 4.41 29.20
C ASP A 309 20.55 5.01 27.78
N TYR A 310 19.59 4.58 26.96
CA TYR A 310 19.61 4.86 25.51
C TYR A 310 19.50 6.35 25.12
N LYS A 311 18.96 7.19 26.02
CA LYS A 311 18.83 8.64 25.83
C LYS A 311 19.83 9.46 26.66
N LYS A 312 20.72 8.85 27.43
CA LYS A 312 21.69 9.58 28.29
C LYS A 312 22.63 10.47 27.50
N ASN A 313 23.10 10.00 26.34
CA ASN A 313 23.96 10.80 25.45
C ASN A 313 23.20 11.96 24.77
N GLU A 314 21.88 12.00 24.87
CA GLU A 314 21.03 13.12 24.43
C GLU A 314 20.77 14.13 25.57
N ASN A 315 21.38 13.95 26.75
CA ASN A 315 21.13 14.71 27.99
C ASN A 315 19.64 14.68 28.43
N LYS A 316 18.96 13.56 28.20
CA LYS A 316 17.59 13.34 28.67
C LYS A 316 17.57 12.32 29.79
N GLU A 317 16.69 12.54 30.76
CA GLU A 317 16.45 11.61 31.86
C GLU A 317 15.21 10.78 31.58
N VAL A 318 15.35 9.47 31.76
CA VAL A 318 14.28 8.48 31.65
C VAL A 318 14.25 7.67 32.93
N ALA A 319 13.07 7.51 33.52
CA ALA A 319 12.86 6.67 34.68
C ALA A 319 11.97 5.48 34.31
N VAL A 320 12.43 4.27 34.63
CA VAL A 320 11.66 3.04 34.48
C VAL A 320 11.19 2.62 35.86
N ASN A 321 9.87 2.48 36.05
CA ASN A 321 9.30 2.05 37.33
C ASN A 321 9.32 0.52 37.45
N GLU A 322 8.70 -0.03 38.48
CA GLU A 322 8.53 -1.48 38.59
C GLU A 322 7.68 -2.04 37.46
N PHE A 323 8.09 -3.20 36.94
CA PHE A 323 7.34 -3.88 35.90
C PHE A 323 6.01 -4.39 36.47
N LEU A 324 4.95 -4.23 35.69
CA LEU A 324 3.59 -4.60 36.06
C LEU A 324 3.15 -5.87 35.32
N PRO A 325 2.25 -6.68 35.92
CA PRO A 325 1.88 -8.01 35.41
C PRO A 325 1.09 -7.94 34.09
N ALA A 326 0.86 -9.12 33.49
CA ALA A 326 0.15 -9.24 32.21
C ALA A 326 -1.26 -8.65 32.24
N SER A 327 -1.95 -8.65 33.40
CA SER A 327 -3.29 -8.07 33.55
C SER A 327 -3.29 -6.57 33.27
N THR A 328 -2.35 -5.82 33.85
CA THR A 328 -2.23 -4.37 33.67
C THR A 328 -1.88 -4.02 32.24
N ALA A 329 -1.07 -4.84 31.56
CA ALA A 329 -0.78 -4.67 30.14
C ALA A 329 -2.04 -4.78 29.27
N ARG A 330 -2.90 -5.78 29.55
CA ARG A 330 -4.17 -5.97 28.83
C ARG A 330 -5.12 -4.80 29.05
N GLU A 331 -5.19 -4.28 30.27
CA GLU A 331 -5.99 -3.09 30.60
C GLU A 331 -5.49 -1.85 29.83
N ALA A 332 -4.17 -1.64 29.78
CA ALA A 332 -3.57 -0.54 29.02
C ALA A 332 -3.86 -0.63 27.51
N ILE A 333 -3.72 -1.83 26.92
CA ILE A 333 -4.04 -2.06 25.51
C ILE A 333 -5.53 -1.80 25.25
N GLN A 334 -6.42 -2.31 26.10
CA GLN A 334 -7.86 -2.10 25.95
C GLN A 334 -8.21 -0.62 26.02
N HIS A 335 -7.65 0.12 26.98
CA HIS A 335 -7.85 1.56 27.07
C HIS A 335 -7.39 2.28 25.80
N SER A 336 -6.24 1.90 25.26
CA SER A 336 -5.70 2.47 24.03
C SER A 336 -6.54 2.16 22.79
N MET A 337 -7.16 0.97 22.72
CA MET A 337 -8.14 0.61 21.69
C MET A 337 -9.40 1.48 21.77
N ASP A 338 -9.89 1.73 22.99
CA ASP A 338 -11.08 2.56 23.21
C ASP A 338 -10.84 4.01 22.79
N LEU A 339 -9.65 4.56 23.11
CA LEU A 339 -9.22 5.89 22.66
C LEU A 339 -9.15 5.97 21.13
N TYR A 340 -8.55 4.97 20.49
CA TYR A 340 -8.49 4.90 19.04
C TYR A 340 -9.89 4.86 18.41
N ALA A 341 -10.82 4.07 18.96
CA ALA A 341 -12.20 4.00 18.47
C ALA A 341 -12.90 5.37 18.57
N GLN A 342 -12.71 6.08 19.69
CA GLN A 342 -13.23 7.44 19.85
C GLN A 342 -12.62 8.42 18.85
N TYR A 343 -11.31 8.36 18.64
CA TYR A 343 -10.59 9.18 17.66
C TYR A 343 -11.14 9.00 16.24
N ILE A 344 -11.36 7.75 15.81
CA ILE A 344 -11.95 7.45 14.50
C ILE A 344 -13.38 7.99 14.41
N LEU A 345 -14.21 7.77 15.43
CA LEU A 345 -15.60 8.26 15.44
C LEU A 345 -15.67 9.79 15.39
N GLN A 346 -14.79 10.49 16.11
CA GLN A 346 -14.73 11.96 16.06
C GLN A 346 -14.23 12.47 14.72
N SER A 347 -13.24 11.80 14.13
CA SER A 347 -12.69 12.15 12.82
C SER A 347 -13.71 11.97 11.70
N LEU A 348 -14.56 10.94 11.77
CA LEU A 348 -15.64 10.70 10.81
C LEU A 348 -16.85 11.64 10.94
N ARG A 349 -16.98 12.33 12.08
CA ARG A 349 -18.08 13.29 12.33
C ARG A 349 -17.77 14.70 11.82
N ARG A 350 -16.50 14.99 11.55
CA ARG A 350 -16.02 16.25 10.95
C ARG A 350 -16.04 16.11 9.44
#